data_AF-A0A841LJE0-F1
#
_entry.id   AF-A0A841LJE0-F1
#
_cell.length_a   1.000
_cell.length_b   1.000
_cell.length_c   1.000
_cell.angle_alpha   90.00
_cell.angle_beta   90.00
_cell.angle_gamma   90.00
#
_symmetry.space_group_name_H-M   'P 1'
#
loop_
_entity.id
_entity.type
_entity.pdbx_description
1 polymer ?
#
loop_
_entity_poly.entity_id
_entity_poly.type
_entity_poly.pdbx_seq_one_letter_code
_entity_poly.pdbx_strand_id
1 'polypeptide(L)' 'MSVTARFKSDAFEAIHSSASAMLKVGTIDKATMRRFNETCLAVPVVAPCESMVRKFATGILH' A
#
# COMPACT_ATOMS: atom_id res chain seq x y z
N MET A 1 6.59 5.90 -12.97
CA MET A 1 6.58 5.80 -11.50
C MET A 1 5.97 4.46 -11.13
N SER A 2 6.78 3.47 -10.74
CA SER A 2 6.26 2.21 -10.23
C SER A 2 5.87 2.41 -8.77
N VAL A 3 4.57 2.33 -8.46
CA VAL A 3 4.10 2.38 -7.07
C VAL A 3 4.44 1.02 -6.45
N THR A 4 5.52 0.97 -5.66
CA THR A 4 5.83 -0.21 -4.84
C THR A 4 4.84 -0.25 -3.69
N ALA A 5 3.81 -1.09 -3.83
CA ALA A 5 2.89 -1.35 -2.75
C ALA A 5 3.66 -2.01 -1.59
N ARG A 6 3.59 -1.38 -0.41
CA ARG A 6 4.24 -1.91 0.80
C ARG A 6 3.32 -2.94 1.46
N PHE A 7 3.86 -4.02 1.99
CA PHE A 7 3.11 -4.98 2.81
C PHE A 7 3.06 -4.51 4.27
N LYS A 8 2.01 -4.90 5.00
CA LYS A 8 1.85 -4.57 6.43
C LYS A 8 2.91 -5.26 7.31
N SER A 9 3.32 -6.45 6.93
CA SER A 9 4.40 -7.22 7.55
C SER A 9 4.86 -8.33 6.62
N ASP A 10 5.99 -8.97 6.94
CA ASP A 10 6.53 -10.13 6.24
C ASP A 10 5.51 -11.28 6.12
N ALA A 11 4.74 -11.53 7.19
CA ALA A 11 3.68 -12.52 7.16
C ALA A 11 2.60 -12.22 6.12
N PHE A 12 2.21 -10.95 5.97
CA PHE A 12 1.24 -10.54 4.95
C PHE A 12 1.80 -10.64 3.52
N GLU A 13 3.11 -10.43 3.35
CA GLU A 13 3.80 -10.67 2.08
C GLU A 13 3.79 -12.15 1.70
N ALA A 14 4.12 -13.06 2.63
CA ALA A 14 4.11 -14.50 2.40
C ALA A 14 2.71 -15.02 2.04
N ILE A 15 1.67 -14.53 2.72
CA ILE A 15 0.26 -14.86 2.42
C ILE A 15 -0.11 -14.34 1.02
N HIS A 16 0.28 -13.11 0.68
CA HIS A 16 -0.01 -12.53 -0.63
C HIS A 16 0.69 -13.27 -1.77
N SER A 17 1.95 -13.68 -1.57
CA SER A 17 2.69 -14.53 -2.49
C SER A 17 1.98 -15.87 -2.72
N SER A 18 1.49 -16.49 -1.65
CA SER A 18 0.71 -17.74 -1.73
C SER A 18 -0.60 -17.54 -2.53
N ALA A 19 -1.36 -16.49 -2.22
CA ALA A 19 -2.58 -16.15 -2.97
C ALA A 19 -2.31 -15.85 -4.45
N SER A 20 -1.18 -15.20 -4.75
CA SER A 20 -0.75 -14.92 -6.13
C SER A 20 -0.45 -16.21 -6.90
N ALA A 21 0.16 -17.20 -6.26
CA ALA A 21 0.34 -18.53 -6.84
C ALA A 21 -1.01 -19.21 -7.11
N MET A 22 -1.96 -19.12 -6.16
CA MET A 22 -3.33 -19.65 -6.32
C MET A 22 -4.09 -18.99 -7.48
N LEU A 23 -3.91 -17.68 -7.69
CA LEU A 23 -4.48 -16.97 -8.83
C LEU A 23 -3.87 -17.48 -10.15
N LYS A 24 -2.55 -17.70 -10.19
CA LYS A 24 -1.85 -18.16 -11.39
C LYS A 24 -2.31 -19.55 -11.85
N VAL A 25 -2.65 -20.43 -10.91
CA VAL A 25 -3.20 -21.77 -11.22
C VAL A 25 -4.72 -21.76 -11.37
N GLY A 26 -5.38 -20.60 -11.28
CA GLY A 26 -6.81 -20.43 -11.48
C GLY A 26 -7.69 -20.88 -10.32
N THR A 27 -7.13 -21.13 -9.14
CA THR A 27 -7.89 -21.54 -7.94
C THR A 27 -8.71 -20.40 -7.35
N ILE A 28 -8.23 -19.15 -7.47
CA ILE A 28 -8.96 -17.96 -7.06
C ILE A 28 -9.10 -17.00 -8.24
N ASP A 29 -10.17 -16.19 -8.25
CA ASP A 29 -10.38 -15.15 -9.25
C ASP A 29 -9.72 -13.81 -8.84
N LYS A 30 -9.59 -12.90 -9.81
CA LYS A 30 -9.13 -11.51 -9.60
C LYS A 30 -9.94 -10.77 -8.53
N ALA A 31 -11.24 -11.03 -8.41
CA ALA A 31 -12.06 -10.46 -7.34
C ALA A 31 -11.57 -10.88 -5.95
N THR A 32 -11.18 -12.14 -5.79
CA THR A 32 -10.58 -12.65 -4.53
C THR A 32 -9.21 -12.04 -4.30
N MET A 33 -8.38 -11.92 -5.35
CA MET A 33 -7.05 -11.30 -5.22
C MET A 33 -7.10 -9.84 -4.79
N ARG A 34 -8.16 -9.10 -5.16
CA ARG A 34 -8.38 -7.73 -4.67
C ARG A 34 -8.56 -7.68 -3.15
N ARG A 35 -9.28 -8.63 -2.54
CA ARG A 35 -9.44 -8.71 -1.08
C ARG A 35 -8.11 -8.97 -0.38
N PHE A 36 -7.26 -9.82 -0.97
CA PHE A 36 -5.89 -10.03 -0.47
C PHE A 36 -5.04 -8.76 -0.60
N ASN A 37 -5.19 -7.99 -1.67
CA ASN A 37 -4.51 -6.69 -1.80
C ASN A 37 -4.94 -5.74 -0.68
N GLU A 38 -6.24 -5.59 -0.41
CA GLU A 38 -6.76 -4.71 0.65
C GLU A 38 -6.31 -5.16 2.06
N THR A 39 -6.17 -6.47 2.25
CA THR A 39 -5.80 -7.04 3.54
C THR A 39 -4.28 -7.01 3.76
N CYS A 40 -3.48 -7.42 2.77
CA CYS A 40 -2.03 -7.61 2.89
C CYS A 40 -1.23 -6.33 2.64
N LEU A 41 -1.71 -5.44 1.77
CA LEU A 41 -1.00 -4.21 1.45
C LEU A 41 -1.28 -3.16 2.53
N ALA A 42 -0.22 -2.45 2.92
CA ALA A 42 -0.33 -1.25 3.71
C ALA A 42 -1.07 -0.20 2.88
N VAL A 43 -2.01 0.51 3.51
CA VAL A 43 -2.61 1.70 2.90
C VAL A 43 -1.44 2.64 2.59
N PRO A 44 -1.30 3.09 1.32
CA PRO A 44 -0.26 4.05 1.00
C PRO A 44 -0.53 5.28 1.85
N VAL A 45 0.32 5.52 2.85
CA VAL A 45 0.38 6.82 3.48
C VAL A 45 0.79 7.76 2.36
N VAL A 46 -0.15 8.57 1.90
CA VAL A 46 0.19 9.76 1.13
C VAL A 46 1.01 10.59 2.09
N ALA A 47 2.33 10.42 2.06
CA ALA A 47 3.22 11.37 2.71
C ALA A 47 2.79 12.72 2.14
N PRO A 48 2.46 13.72 2.97
CA PRO A 48 2.13 15.03 2.44
C PRO A 48 3.31 15.40 1.54
N CYS A 49 3.00 15.64 0.26
CA CYS A 49 3.98 16.17 -0.66
C CYS A 49 4.63 17.36 0.05
N GLU A 50 5.95 17.46 0.05
CA GLU A 50 6.73 18.47 0.76
C GLU A 50 6.32 19.92 0.39
N SER A 51 5.44 20.09 -0.60
CA SER A 51 4.73 21.31 -0.93
C SER A 51 3.70 21.79 0.11
N MET A 52 3.27 20.98 1.09
CA MET A 52 2.32 21.42 2.14
C MET A 52 3.00 21.86 3.47
N VAL A 53 4.27 21.50 3.72
CA VAL A 53 4.95 21.81 5.01
C VAL A 53 5.49 23.26 5.10
N ARG A 54 5.50 24.02 3.99
CA ARG A 54 6.21 25.32 3.93
C ARG A 54 5.36 26.55 4.26
N LYS A 55 4.05 26.41 4.53
CA LYS A 55 3.18 27.58 4.81
C LYS A 55 2.98 27.90 6.29
N PHE A 56 3.37 27.03 7.22
CA PHE A 56 3.16 27.25 8.65
C PHE A 56 4.35 27.88 9.38
N ALA A 57 5.55 27.93 8.78
CA ALA A 57 6.77 28.37 9.45
C ALA A 57 7.04 29.89 9.40
N THR A 58 6.24 30.67 8.66
CA THR A 58 6.50 32.12 8.46
C THR A 58 5.30 32.99 8.88
N GLY A 59 4.67 32.67 10.01
CA GLY A 59 3.43 33.33 10.44
C GLY A 59 3.34 33.80 11.89
N ILE A 60 4.37 33.58 12.73
CA ILE A 60 4.38 34.11 14.11
C ILE A 60 5.73 34.78 14.39
N LEU A 61 5.83 36.03 13.98
CA LEU A 61 6.63 37.03 14.67
C LEU A 61 5.92 38.39 14.49
N HIS A 62 5.00 38.67 15.42
CA HIS A 62 4.57 40.01 15.77
C HIS A 62 4.71 40.14 17.28
#